data_AF-A0AAU3R2N8-F1
#
_entry.id   AF-A0AAU3R2N8-F1
#
_cell.length_a   1.000
_cell.length_b   1.000
_cell.length_c   1.000
_cell.angle_alpha   90.00
_cell.angle_beta   90.00
_cell.angle_gamma   90.00
#
_symmetry.space_group_name_H-M   'P 1'
#
loop_
_entity.id
_entity.type
_entity.pdbx_description
1 polymer ?
#
loop_
_entity_poly.entity_id
_entity_poly.type
_entity_poly.pdbx_seq_one_letter_code
_entity_poly.pdbx_strand_id
1 'polypeptide(L)' 'MFLHHDRTLTDEATADAFRLTLDTVLLMLDGSRAEHLVGEEEYRHLAGMIDGMRGAPEAL' A
#
# COMPACT_ATOMS: atom_id res chain seq x y z
N MET A 1 -5.10 -6.95 12.15
CA MET A 1 -5.87 -7.11 10.90
C MET A 1 -5.66 -8.52 10.35
N PHE A 2 -4.49 -8.89 9.80
CA PHE A 2 -4.22 -10.26 9.33
C PHE A 2 -4.38 -11.35 10.39
N LEU A 3 -3.76 -11.17 11.57
CA LEU A 3 -3.88 -12.11 12.70
C LEU A 3 -5.31 -12.27 13.23
N HIS A 4 -6.19 -11.28 12.96
CA HIS A 4 -7.59 -11.35 13.36
C HIS A 4 -8.44 -12.18 12.38
N HIS A 5 -7.88 -12.50 11.21
CA HIS A 5 -8.48 -13.35 10.19
C HIS A 5 -7.72 -14.68 10.03
N ASP A 6 -6.92 -15.07 11.02
CA ASP A 6 -6.05 -16.26 10.99
C ASP A 6 -5.10 -16.29 9.78
N ARG A 7 -4.67 -15.11 9.31
CA ARG A 7 -3.69 -14.94 8.23
C ARG A 7 -2.42 -14.27 8.75
N THR A 8 -1.31 -14.51 8.07
CA THR A 8 -0.03 -13.84 8.32
C THR A 8 0.45 -13.17 7.05
N LEU A 9 1.23 -12.10 7.17
CA LEU A 9 1.90 -11.48 6.01
C LEU A 9 3.05 -12.34 5.46
N THR A 10 3.42 -13.41 6.16
CA THR A 10 4.42 -14.39 5.72
C THR A 10 3.84 -15.49 4.83
N ASP A 11 2.51 -15.65 4.79
CA ASP A 11 1.84 -16.49 3.80
C ASP A 11 1.86 -15.79 2.44
N GLU A 12 2.39 -16.47 1.42
CA GLU A 12 2.62 -15.93 0.08
C GLU A 12 1.34 -15.35 -0.54
N ALA A 13 0.22 -16.08 -0.44
CA ALA A 13 -1.05 -15.62 -0.99
C ALA A 13 -1.57 -14.35 -0.28
N THR A 14 -1.38 -14.25 1.03
CA THR A 14 -1.74 -13.06 1.82
C THR A 14 -0.82 -11.88 1.52
N ALA A 15 0.49 -12.13 1.36
CA ALA A 15 1.47 -11.11 0.97
C ALA A 15 1.15 -10.52 -0.41
N ASP A 16 0.79 -11.35 -1.38
CA ASP A 16 0.44 -10.91 -2.73
C ASP A 16 -0.87 -10.12 -2.75
N ALA A 17 -1.89 -10.58 -2.02
CA ALA A 17 -3.14 -9.84 -1.88
C ALA A 17 -2.90 -8.47 -1.22
N PHE A 18 -2.01 -8.40 -0.23
CA PHE A 18 -1.62 -7.15 0.41
C PHE A 18 -0.91 -6.20 -0.56
N ARG A 19 0.09 -6.69 -1.32
CA ARG A 19 0.80 -5.90 -2.33
C ARG A 19 -0.15 -5.37 -3.41
N LEU A 20 -1.05 -6.21 -3.92
CA LEU A 20 -2.06 -5.81 -4.91
C LEU A 20 -3.01 -4.73 -4.39
N THR A 21 -3.37 -4.82 -3.11
CA THR A 21 -4.20 -3.80 -2.46
C THR A 21 -3.46 -2.47 -2.40
N LEU A 22 -2.17 -2.47 -2.04
CA LEU A 22 -1.35 -1.28 -2.02
C LEU A 22 -1.15 -0.66 -3.42
N ASP A 23 -0.97 -1.48 -4.46
CA ASP A 23 -0.92 -1.01 -5.85
C ASP A 23 -2.23 -0.30 -6.25
N THR A 24 -3.37 -0.82 -5.83
CA THR A 24 -4.68 -0.20 -6.08
C THR A 24 -4.80 1.16 -5.37
N VAL A 25 -4.33 1.26 -4.12
CA VAL A 25 -4.33 2.53 -3.37
C VAL A 25 -3.40 3.55 -4.03
N LEU A 26 -2.23 3.14 -4.51
CA LEU A 26 -1.32 4.03 -5.22
C LEU A 26 -1.95 4.57 -6.51
N LEU A 27 -2.64 3.74 -7.28
CA LEU A 27 -3.36 4.18 -8.48
C LEU A 27 -4.45 5.22 -8.15
N MET A 28 -5.18 5.05 -7.05
CA MET A 28 -6.17 6.05 -6.60
C MET A 28 -5.50 7.37 -6.19
N LEU A 29 -4.34 7.31 -5.54
CA LEU A 29 -3.57 8.48 -5.17
C LEU A 29 -3.02 9.22 -6.40
N ASP A 30 -2.53 8.49 -7.41
CA ASP A 30 -2.10 9.04 -8.70
C ASP A 30 -3.23 9.80 -9.40
N GLY A 31 -4.42 9.18 -9.47
CA GLY A 31 -5.62 9.83 -10.01
C GLY A 31 -6.00 11.08 -9.23
N SER A 32 -5.93 11.02 -7.90
CA SER A 32 -6.25 12.18 -7.03
C SER A 32 -5.27 13.35 -7.25
N ARG A 33 -3.98 13.06 -7.47
CA ARG A 33 -2.98 14.07 -7.84
C ARG A 33 -3.26 14.65 -9.23
N ALA A 34 -3.58 13.81 -10.22
CA ALA A 34 -3.89 14.26 -11.57
C ALA A 34 -5.10 15.21 -11.62
N GLU A 35 -6.09 14.96 -10.76
CA GLU A 35 -7.27 15.82 -10.58
C GLU A 35 -7.00 17.02 -9.63
N HIS A 36 -5.75 17.25 -9.23
CA HIS A 36 -5.33 18.33 -8.33
C HIS A 36 -6.02 18.32 -6.95
N LEU A 37 -6.52 17.16 -6.50
CA LEU A 37 -7.16 16.98 -5.20
C LEU A 37 -6.14 16.77 -4.08
N VAL A 38 -4.92 16.36 -4.43
CA VAL A 38 -3.80 16.13 -3.50
C VAL A 38 -2.60 16.93 -3.98
N GLY A 39 -1.98 17.68 -3.08
CA GLY A 39 -0.78 18.46 -3.35
C GLY A 39 0.47 17.59 -3.50
N GLU A 40 1.53 18.20 -4.05
CA GLU A 40 2.81 17.52 -4.33
C GLU A 40 3.53 17.02 -3.07
N GLU A 41 3.37 17.72 -1.95
CA GLU A 41 3.99 17.32 -0.68
C GLU A 41 3.23 16.15 -0.05
N GLU A 42 1.91 16.25 0.01
CA GLU A 42 1.03 15.20 0.52
C GLU A 42 1.15 13.93 -0.32
N TYR A 43 1.19 14.06 -1.65
CA TYR A 43 1.41 12.93 -2.55
C TYR A 43 2.72 12.22 -2.23
N ARG A 44 3.84 12.96 -2.14
CA ARG A 44 5.16 12.36 -1.86
C ARG A 44 5.18 11.65 -0.52
N HIS A 45 4.58 12.24 0.50
CA HIS A 45 4.51 11.64 1.82
C HIS A 45 3.70 10.32 1.79
N LEU A 46 2.49 10.36 1.22
CA LEU A 46 1.60 9.20 1.15
C LEU A 46 2.15 8.09 0.26
N ALA A 47 2.72 8.43 -0.90
CA ALA A 47 3.36 7.46 -1.79
C ALA A 47 4.55 6.78 -1.10
N GLY A 48 5.37 7.53 -0.35
CA GLY A 48 6.47 6.98 0.45
C GLY A 48 6.00 6.03 1.55
N MET A 49 4.87 6.33 2.21
CA MET A 49 4.27 5.41 3.18
C MET A 49 3.79 4.11 2.52
N ILE A 50 3.15 4.19 1.36
CA ILE A 50 2.68 3.02 0.60
C ILE A 50 3.86 2.14 0.19
N ASP A 51 4.93 2.75 -0.31
CA ASP A 51 6.15 2.05 -0.68
C ASP A 51 6.81 1.35 0.53
N GLY A 52 6.91 2.04 1.66
CA GLY A 52 7.40 1.43 2.90
C GLY A 52 6.55 0.25 3.39
N MET A 53 5.22 0.32 3.24
CA MET A 53 4.33 -0.78 3.58
C MET A 53 4.48 -1.96 2.62
N ARG A 54 4.76 -1.71 1.33
CA ARG A 54 4.91 -2.75 0.30
C ARG A 54 6.04 -3.74 0.61
N GLY A 55 7.12 -3.27 1.23
CA GLY A 55 8.25 -4.10 1.66
C GLY A 55 8.03 -4.86 2.97
N ALA A 56 6.93 -4.64 3.69
CA ALA A 56 6.71 -5.26 4.99
C ALA A 56 6.68 -6.80 5.00
N PRO A 57 6.08 -7.51 4.00
CA PRO A 57 6.10 -8.98 3.96
C PRO A 57 7.51 -9.59 3.87
N GLU A 58 8.45 -8.90 3.24
CA GLU A 58 9.83 -9.37 3.05
C GLU A 58 10.71 -9.13 4.29
N ALA A 59 10.25 -8.31 5.23
CA ALA A 59 10.98 -7.93 6.44
C ALA A 59 10.57 -8.74 7.69
N LEU A 60 9.62 -9.68 7.57
CA LEU A 60 9.06 -10.50 8.64
C LEU A 60 9.52 -11.97 8.56
#